data_AF-A0A4Q4Z9E0-F1
#
_entry.id   AF-A0A4Q4Z9E0-F1
#
_cell.length_a   1.000
_cell.length_b   1.000
_cell.length_c   1.000
_cell.angle_alpha   90.00
_cell.angle_beta   90.00
_cell.angle_gamma   90.00
#
_symmetry.space_group_name_H-M   'P 1'
#
loop_
_entity.id
_entity.type
_entity.pdbx_description
1 polymer ?
#
loop_
_entity_poly.entity_id
_entity_poly.type
_entity_poly.pdbx_seq_one_letter_code
_entity_poly.pdbx_strand_id
1 'polypeptide(L)'
;MNKGKSSGGVEMEGYVAWILEGKPFTNPPTCPWPATARPLVIPQETIAQRGVDEAVHVCIAGLINSLLTPSKETGVVPGNLKAADLNSARYSHLRSYRSWTVKADPTLNRKQGDYAWLDPIPKGLVDSFTGGDRGWCGFEVCSPALWAMDESISEIRQVCQILTENLWVLTPDNTGLHVHYGNGPDWMPVESVRRIAGLLYAADPILVQLQPQHRRNNIWCLSTSLYSALATGLSAETAEERLGTALDAPLPLVEQEDVPWWWFVTSLFRKFFGRWVAGGRDRDKPDPDTRGLGRRGALGTYADNGRNFVSPDPELNVPSSPLAIPEAVRELLKCRHPQVVAELMSTGNRRPAYSFSAYRDGRYGIVGNKRTVEFRQARGTFDADEVCAWARVCFRLCEWATAAELPEYWKLVLDCASAKADGAWYDVFDLILADLGLLAEARVLKRIAYKRQGLEPKVSLSS
;
A
#
# COMPACT_ATOMS: atom_id res chain seq x y z
N MET A 1 19.03 -5.15 2.48
CA MET A 1 18.38 -5.70 1.27
C MET A 1 19.48 -6.00 0.24
N ASN A 2 19.41 -7.10 -0.51
CA ASN A 2 20.44 -7.42 -1.50
C ASN A 2 20.31 -6.49 -2.72
N LYS A 3 21.44 -5.95 -3.21
CA LYS A 3 21.47 -5.25 -4.50
C LYS A 3 21.17 -6.25 -5.62
N GLY A 4 19.97 -6.21 -6.19
CA GLY A 4 19.70 -6.83 -7.49
C GLY A 4 18.31 -7.44 -7.64
N LYS A 5 17.55 -6.88 -8.60
CA LYS A 5 16.24 -7.27 -9.15
C LYS A 5 15.02 -6.54 -8.58
N SER A 6 14.82 -6.49 -7.28
CA SER A 6 13.62 -5.85 -6.72
C SER A 6 13.66 -4.33 -6.87
N SER A 7 12.58 -3.74 -7.38
CA SER A 7 12.41 -2.30 -7.51
C SER A 7 11.04 -1.87 -7.03
N GLY A 8 10.86 -0.57 -6.85
CA GLY A 8 9.59 -0.01 -6.47
C GLY A 8 9.55 1.51 -6.54
N GLY A 9 8.47 2.06 -6.03
CA GLY A 9 8.26 3.50 -5.96
C GLY A 9 7.04 3.81 -5.11
N VAL A 10 6.88 5.09 -4.77
CA VAL A 10 5.75 5.59 -4.00
C VAL A 10 5.00 6.64 -4.80
N GLU A 11 3.67 6.63 -4.69
CA GLU A 11 2.82 7.74 -5.11
C GLU A 11 2.08 8.26 -3.85
N MET A 12 2.28 9.54 -3.53
CA MET A 12 1.77 10.18 -2.30
C MET A 12 0.76 11.26 -2.68
N GLU A 13 -0.48 11.09 -2.25
CA GLU A 13 -1.56 12.03 -2.50
C GLU A 13 -1.72 13.02 -1.33
N GLY A 14 -1.99 14.28 -1.65
CA GLY A 14 -2.22 15.31 -0.65
C GLY A 14 -2.81 16.59 -1.20
N TYR A 15 -3.03 17.55 -0.30
CA TYR A 15 -3.37 18.93 -0.63
C TYR A 15 -2.28 19.86 -0.14
N VAL A 16 -1.99 20.90 -0.90
CA VAL A 16 -1.06 21.97 -0.51
C VAL A 16 -1.80 23.31 -0.47
N ALA A 17 -1.47 24.14 0.52
CA ALA A 17 -1.88 25.53 0.51
C ALA A 17 -1.01 26.30 -0.49
N TRP A 18 -1.61 27.10 -1.37
CA TRP A 18 -0.89 27.97 -2.29
C TRP A 18 -1.29 29.43 -2.09
N ILE A 19 -0.39 30.34 -2.44
CA ILE A 19 -0.60 31.78 -2.37
C ILE A 19 0.15 32.49 -3.51
N LEU A 20 -0.43 33.58 -4.03
CA LEU A 20 0.24 34.42 -5.01
C LEU A 20 1.47 35.12 -4.42
N GLU A 21 2.51 35.24 -5.24
CA GLU A 21 3.71 35.97 -4.91
C GLU A 21 3.42 37.42 -4.44
N GLY A 22 4.13 37.84 -3.39
CA GLY A 22 3.97 39.15 -2.77
C GLY A 22 2.74 39.29 -1.85
N LYS A 23 1.90 38.27 -1.70
CA LYS A 23 0.77 38.30 -0.77
C LYS A 23 1.18 37.83 0.63
N PRO A 24 0.70 38.51 1.69
CA PRO A 24 0.97 38.08 3.05
C PRO A 24 0.13 36.85 3.41
N PHE A 25 0.69 35.99 4.26
CA PHE A 25 0.02 34.86 4.88
C PHE A 25 0.29 34.82 6.38
N THR A 26 -0.61 34.16 7.11
CA THR A 26 -0.43 33.80 8.52
C THR A 26 -0.88 32.35 8.69
N ASN A 27 -0.28 31.64 9.64
CA ASN A 27 -0.64 30.24 9.90
C ASN A 27 -2.12 30.14 10.26
N PRO A 28 -2.89 29.24 9.62
CA PRO A 28 -4.22 28.91 10.07
C PRO A 28 -4.21 28.43 11.52
N PRO A 29 -5.19 28.86 12.36
CA PRO A 29 -5.18 28.61 13.80
C PRO A 29 -5.37 27.12 14.18
N THR A 30 -5.79 26.29 13.22
CA THR A 30 -6.25 24.92 13.45
C THR A 30 -5.23 23.84 13.12
N CYS A 31 -4.02 24.19 12.67
CA CYS A 31 -3.04 23.21 12.20
C CYS A 31 -1.62 23.49 12.72
N PRO A 32 -0.96 22.49 13.36
CA PRO A 32 0.37 22.64 13.94
C PRO A 32 1.47 22.28 12.92
N TRP A 33 1.58 23.04 11.82
CA TRP A 33 2.71 22.86 10.90
C TRP A 33 4.04 23.25 11.55
N PRO A 34 5.17 22.69 11.08
CA PRO A 34 6.49 23.18 11.46
C PRO A 34 6.60 24.69 11.23
N ALA A 35 7.33 25.40 12.10
CA ALA A 35 7.50 26.85 11.98
C ALA A 35 8.17 27.27 10.65
N THR A 36 8.91 26.35 10.02
CA THR A 36 9.55 26.55 8.72
C THR A 36 8.58 26.40 7.56
N ALA A 37 7.46 25.69 7.71
CA ALA A 37 6.54 25.41 6.63
C ALA A 37 5.67 26.64 6.30
N ARG A 38 5.38 26.83 5.01
CA ARG A 38 4.62 27.96 4.47
C ARG A 38 3.69 27.51 3.33
N PRO A 39 2.69 28.29 2.93
CA PRO A 39 2.00 28.03 1.67
C PRO A 39 3.01 28.10 0.50
N LEU A 40 2.73 27.32 -0.53
CA LEU A 40 3.47 27.35 -1.79
C LEU A 40 3.26 28.72 -2.46
N VAL A 41 4.34 29.49 -2.62
CA VAL A 41 4.29 30.78 -3.30
C VAL A 41 4.34 30.55 -4.81
N ILE A 42 3.37 31.11 -5.53
CA ILE A 42 3.23 30.94 -6.99
C ILE A 42 3.22 32.32 -7.66
N PRO A 43 4.08 32.56 -8.67
CA PRO A 43 4.03 33.79 -9.45
C PRO A 43 2.71 33.92 -10.23
N GLN A 44 2.18 35.14 -10.30
CA GLN A 44 0.94 35.44 -11.04
C GLN A 44 1.01 34.98 -12.51
N GLU A 45 2.16 35.18 -13.15
CA GLU A 45 2.39 34.79 -14.54
C GLU A 45 2.29 33.29 -14.75
N THR A 46 2.77 32.48 -13.78
CA THR A 46 2.69 31.02 -13.86
C THR A 46 1.24 30.54 -13.83
N ILE A 47 0.41 31.12 -12.95
CA ILE A 47 -1.03 30.83 -12.92
C ILE A 47 -1.72 31.30 -14.20
N ALA A 48 -1.39 32.50 -14.70
CA ALA A 48 -1.99 33.02 -15.93
C ALA A 48 -1.68 32.14 -17.16
N GLN A 49 -0.49 31.53 -17.21
CA GLN A 49 -0.06 30.69 -18.33
C GLN A 49 -0.57 29.24 -18.26
N ARG A 50 -0.67 28.67 -17.05
CA ARG A 50 -0.87 27.22 -16.86
C ARG A 50 -2.13 26.86 -16.08
N GLY A 51 -2.81 27.83 -15.48
CA GLY A 51 -3.81 27.59 -14.46
C GLY A 51 -3.19 27.20 -13.11
N VAL A 52 -4.03 27.17 -12.07
CA VAL A 52 -3.59 26.94 -10.69
C VAL A 52 -2.97 25.55 -10.50
N ASP A 53 -3.63 24.50 -10.98
CA ASP A 53 -3.21 23.12 -10.73
C ASP A 53 -1.83 22.82 -11.34
N GLU A 54 -1.62 23.15 -12.61
CA GLU A 54 -0.32 22.92 -13.26
C GLU A 54 0.77 23.83 -12.68
N ALA A 55 0.45 25.07 -12.29
CA ALA A 55 1.39 25.95 -11.60
C ALA A 55 1.85 25.35 -10.26
N VAL A 56 0.92 24.83 -9.45
CA VAL A 56 1.23 24.11 -8.21
C VAL A 56 2.17 22.93 -8.48
N HIS A 57 1.85 22.09 -9.46
CA HIS A 57 2.67 20.91 -9.77
C HIS A 57 4.10 21.29 -10.17
N VAL A 58 4.26 22.28 -11.06
CA VAL A 58 5.58 22.76 -11.51
C VAL A 58 6.38 23.34 -10.34
N CYS A 59 5.76 24.14 -9.48
CA CYS A 59 6.43 24.76 -8.33
C CYS A 59 6.85 23.72 -7.28
N ILE A 60 6.02 22.71 -6.97
CA ILE A 60 6.41 21.62 -6.06
C ILE A 60 7.54 20.78 -6.67
N ALA A 61 7.43 20.42 -7.95
CA ALA A 61 8.49 19.68 -8.63
C ALA A 61 9.81 20.46 -8.63
N GLY A 62 9.76 21.78 -8.85
CA GLY A 62 10.91 22.67 -8.75
C GLY A 62 11.54 22.71 -7.35
N LEU A 63 10.71 22.75 -6.29
CA LEU A 63 11.17 22.69 -4.91
C LEU A 63 11.86 21.37 -4.58
N ILE A 64 11.27 20.24 -4.97
CA ILE A 64 11.89 18.93 -4.76
C ILE A 64 13.23 18.86 -5.50
N ASN A 65 13.27 19.27 -6.76
CA ASN A 65 14.49 19.22 -7.56
C ASN A 65 15.61 20.16 -7.06
N SER A 66 15.27 21.25 -6.37
CA SER A 66 16.27 22.20 -5.85
C SER A 66 16.87 21.78 -4.51
N LEU A 67 16.13 21.00 -3.71
CA LEU A 67 16.55 20.59 -2.37
C LEU A 67 17.00 19.13 -2.28
N LEU A 68 16.50 18.26 -3.17
CA LEU A 68 16.85 16.85 -3.17
C LEU A 68 18.25 16.66 -3.75
N THR A 69 19.10 15.93 -3.02
CA THR A 69 20.37 15.40 -3.55
C THR A 69 20.25 13.89 -3.72
N PRO A 70 19.74 13.40 -4.86
CA PRO A 70 19.54 11.97 -5.06
C PRO A 70 20.87 11.24 -5.21
N SER A 71 20.93 10.01 -4.71
CA SER A 71 22.08 9.15 -4.99
C SER A 71 22.05 8.70 -6.45
N LYS A 72 23.21 8.67 -7.12
CA LYS A 72 23.29 8.26 -8.54
C LYS A 72 22.93 6.78 -8.76
N GLU A 73 22.86 5.99 -7.70
CA GLU A 73 22.65 4.54 -7.77
C GLU A 73 21.21 4.10 -7.45
N THR A 74 20.32 5.02 -7.03
CA THR A 74 18.96 4.65 -6.58
C THR A 74 18.00 4.33 -7.72
N GLY A 75 18.13 5.03 -8.86
CA GLY A 75 17.26 4.84 -10.01
C GLY A 75 17.45 3.51 -10.75
N VAL A 76 16.34 2.88 -11.14
CA VAL A 76 16.34 1.68 -12.01
C VAL A 76 16.84 2.01 -13.41
N VAL A 77 16.54 3.20 -13.92
CA VAL A 77 17.03 3.68 -15.21
C VAL A 77 18.38 4.37 -14.99
N PRO A 78 19.48 3.87 -15.61
CA PRO A 78 20.78 4.51 -15.48
C PRO A 78 20.76 5.95 -16.01
N GLY A 79 21.38 6.89 -15.28
CA GLY A 79 21.38 8.31 -15.65
C GLY A 79 22.09 8.61 -16.98
N ASN A 80 23.03 7.75 -17.40
CA ASN A 80 23.77 7.85 -18.66
C ASN A 80 23.18 6.99 -19.80
N LEU A 81 21.96 6.47 -19.65
CA LEU A 81 21.33 5.62 -20.65
C LEU A 81 21.08 6.41 -21.96
N LYS A 82 21.46 5.83 -23.10
CA LYS A 82 21.26 6.47 -24.42
C LYS A 82 19.77 6.57 -24.75
N ALA A 83 19.39 7.57 -25.55
CA ALA A 83 18.00 7.78 -25.94
C ALA A 83 17.38 6.57 -26.68
N ALA A 84 18.16 5.88 -27.52
CA ALA A 84 17.71 4.66 -28.20
C ALA A 84 17.37 3.54 -27.20
N ASP A 85 18.22 3.34 -26.18
CA ASP A 85 18.01 2.33 -25.14
C ASP A 85 16.82 2.69 -24.24
N LEU A 86 16.61 3.98 -23.96
CA LEU A 86 15.44 4.45 -23.21
C LEU A 86 14.12 4.18 -23.93
N ASN A 87 14.12 4.19 -25.27
CA ASN A 87 12.95 3.88 -26.09
C ASN A 87 12.80 2.38 -26.39
N SER A 88 13.70 1.53 -25.88
CA SER A 88 13.61 0.08 -26.06
C SER A 88 12.41 -0.54 -25.34
N ALA A 89 12.04 -1.76 -25.75
CA ALA A 89 11.01 -2.55 -25.08
C ALA A 89 11.31 -2.79 -23.59
N ARG A 90 12.58 -2.70 -23.17
CA ARG A 90 13.02 -2.87 -21.78
C ARG A 90 12.70 -1.63 -20.93
N TYR A 91 13.04 -0.44 -21.41
CA TYR A 91 13.02 0.79 -20.59
C TYR A 91 11.90 1.78 -20.91
N SER A 92 11.19 1.65 -22.03
CA SER A 92 10.20 2.65 -22.46
C SER A 92 9.12 2.96 -21.42
N HIS A 93 8.69 1.95 -20.65
CA HIS A 93 7.72 2.10 -19.57
C HIS A 93 8.22 2.91 -18.36
N LEU A 94 9.53 3.08 -18.21
CA LEU A 94 10.17 3.84 -17.13
C LEU A 94 10.51 5.28 -17.52
N ARG A 95 10.26 5.70 -18.76
CA ARG A 95 10.66 7.02 -19.27
C ARG A 95 10.16 8.18 -18.40
N SER A 96 8.94 8.07 -17.89
CA SER A 96 8.30 9.08 -17.05
C SER A 96 8.60 8.92 -15.56
N TYR A 97 9.34 7.87 -15.16
CA TYR A 97 9.65 7.52 -13.78
C TYR A 97 11.17 7.58 -13.52
N ARG A 98 11.85 8.56 -14.11
CA ARG A 98 13.30 8.79 -13.92
C ARG A 98 13.61 9.88 -12.89
N SER A 99 12.62 10.70 -12.58
CA SER A 99 12.72 11.83 -11.66
C SER A 99 11.46 11.86 -10.80
N TRP A 100 11.54 12.54 -9.66
CA TRP A 100 10.35 12.88 -8.90
C TRP A 100 9.43 13.74 -9.78
N THR A 101 8.17 13.37 -9.84
CA THR A 101 7.16 14.07 -10.63
C THR A 101 6.00 14.46 -9.75
N VAL A 102 5.32 15.54 -10.12
CA VAL A 102 4.10 15.99 -9.48
C VAL A 102 3.04 16.10 -10.55
N LYS A 103 1.87 15.53 -10.29
CA LYS A 103 0.76 15.49 -11.25
C LYS A 103 -0.57 15.68 -10.54
N ALA A 104 -1.60 16.00 -11.33
CA ALA A 104 -2.96 16.01 -10.84
C ALA A 104 -3.38 14.58 -10.50
N ASP A 105 -4.05 14.40 -9.38
CA ASP A 105 -4.82 13.18 -9.15
C ASP A 105 -6.31 13.43 -9.47
N PRO A 106 -6.91 12.68 -10.41
CA PRO A 106 -8.31 12.84 -10.81
C PRO A 106 -9.34 12.61 -9.70
N THR A 107 -8.95 12.01 -8.57
CA THR A 107 -9.79 11.80 -7.38
C THR A 107 -9.71 12.96 -6.39
N LEU A 108 -8.66 13.80 -6.48
CA LEU A 108 -8.47 14.98 -5.62
C LEU A 108 -9.02 16.29 -6.21
N ASN A 109 -9.05 16.42 -7.55
CA ASN A 109 -9.30 17.68 -8.26
C ASN A 109 -10.69 17.78 -8.93
N ARG A 110 -11.69 17.01 -8.50
CA ARG A 110 -13.07 17.19 -9.00
C ARG A 110 -13.73 18.41 -8.38
N LYS A 111 -14.46 19.19 -9.20
CA LYS A 111 -15.16 20.41 -8.78
C LYS A 111 -16.13 20.09 -7.65
N GLN A 112 -16.25 21.04 -6.73
CA GLN A 112 -17.09 21.05 -5.52
C GLN A 112 -18.58 20.69 -5.72
N GLY A 113 -19.05 20.51 -6.97
CA GLY A 113 -20.44 20.17 -7.31
C GLY A 113 -20.70 18.71 -7.73
N ASP A 114 -19.68 17.89 -7.98
CA ASP A 114 -19.90 16.57 -8.61
C ASP A 114 -20.22 15.44 -7.60
N TYR A 115 -19.92 15.64 -6.31
CA TYR A 115 -20.33 14.76 -5.22
C TYR A 115 -20.69 15.59 -3.98
N ALA A 116 -21.94 15.50 -3.53
CA ALA A 116 -22.48 16.27 -2.40
C ALA A 116 -21.97 15.84 -1.00
N TRP A 117 -20.90 15.04 -0.90
CA TRP A 117 -20.44 14.50 0.37
C TRP A 117 -18.92 14.61 0.53
N LEU A 118 -18.53 15.38 1.57
CA LEU A 118 -17.20 15.70 2.11
C LEU A 118 -16.38 16.70 1.29
N ASP A 119 -16.35 17.96 1.74
CA ASP A 119 -15.16 18.80 1.56
C ASP A 119 -13.99 18.02 2.17
N PRO A 120 -13.00 17.58 1.36
CA PRO A 120 -11.93 16.72 1.86
C PRO A 120 -11.07 17.46 2.88
N ILE A 121 -10.96 18.79 2.74
CA ILE A 121 -10.25 19.66 3.67
C ILE A 121 -11.26 20.18 4.71
N PRO A 122 -10.92 20.20 6.01
CA PRO A 122 -11.80 20.75 7.04
C PRO A 122 -12.31 22.15 6.71
N LYS A 123 -13.62 22.38 6.76
CA LYS A 123 -14.25 23.65 6.35
C LYS A 123 -13.60 24.88 6.99
N GLY A 124 -13.34 24.84 8.30
CA GLY A 124 -12.70 25.96 9.00
C GLY A 124 -11.30 26.30 8.47
N LEU A 125 -10.58 25.31 7.92
CA LEU A 125 -9.29 25.52 7.30
C LEU A 125 -9.43 26.13 5.90
N VAL A 126 -10.38 25.63 5.11
CA VAL A 126 -10.75 26.21 3.80
C VAL A 126 -11.16 27.67 3.96
N ASP A 127 -12.11 27.95 4.87
CA ASP A 127 -12.62 29.29 5.15
C ASP A 127 -11.49 30.25 5.59
N SER A 128 -10.51 29.75 6.35
CA SER A 128 -9.39 30.57 6.83
C SER A 128 -8.33 30.89 5.77
N PHE A 129 -8.30 30.14 4.66
CA PHE A 129 -7.21 30.20 3.69
C PHE A 129 -7.66 29.95 2.24
N THR A 130 -8.72 30.63 1.80
CA THR A 130 -9.21 30.58 0.40
C THR A 130 -9.59 31.98 -0.09
N GLY A 131 -9.24 32.31 -1.33
CA GLY A 131 -9.55 33.59 -1.97
C GLY A 131 -9.10 33.65 -3.42
N GLY A 132 -9.22 34.82 -4.06
CA GLY A 132 -8.74 34.98 -5.44
C GLY A 132 -7.22 34.90 -5.60
N ASP A 133 -6.48 34.99 -4.49
CA ASP A 133 -5.01 35.04 -4.44
C ASP A 133 -4.38 33.89 -3.64
N ARG A 134 -5.19 32.94 -3.15
CA ARG A 134 -4.74 31.82 -2.31
C ARG A 134 -5.77 30.70 -2.29
N GLY A 135 -5.35 29.49 -1.97
CA GLY A 135 -6.28 28.39 -1.78
C GLY A 135 -5.59 27.08 -1.49
N TRP A 136 -6.33 25.99 -1.72
CA TRP A 136 -5.83 24.63 -1.60
C TRP A 136 -5.90 23.93 -2.96
N CYS A 137 -4.90 23.13 -3.27
CA CYS A 137 -4.84 22.36 -4.50
C CYS A 137 -4.41 20.93 -4.20
N GLY A 138 -5.09 19.95 -4.80
CA GLY A 138 -4.76 18.53 -4.69
C GLY A 138 -3.63 18.16 -5.64
N PHE A 139 -2.67 17.37 -5.16
CA PHE A 139 -1.51 16.94 -5.93
C PHE A 139 -1.10 15.50 -5.56
N GLU A 140 -0.51 14.80 -6.52
CA GLU A 140 0.17 13.51 -6.29
C GLU A 140 1.65 13.63 -6.62
N VAL A 141 2.50 13.26 -5.67
CA VAL A 141 3.96 13.18 -5.84
C VAL A 141 4.33 11.74 -6.13
N CYS A 142 4.95 11.49 -7.28
CA CYS A 142 5.40 10.16 -7.68
C CYS A 142 6.92 10.09 -7.67
N SER A 143 7.46 9.08 -7.00
CA SER A 143 8.90 8.81 -7.04
C SER A 143 9.34 8.33 -8.44
N PRO A 144 10.64 8.41 -8.75
CA PRO A 144 11.23 7.56 -9.78
C PRO A 144 10.96 6.08 -9.50
N ALA A 145 11.23 5.23 -10.49
CA ALA A 145 11.43 3.81 -10.24
C ALA A 145 12.79 3.63 -9.56
N LEU A 146 12.78 3.20 -8.30
CA LEU A 146 13.94 3.05 -7.44
C LEU A 146 14.24 1.58 -7.18
N TRP A 147 15.51 1.21 -6.99
CA TRP A 147 15.86 -0.11 -6.47
C TRP A 147 15.39 -0.27 -5.03
N ALA A 148 14.96 -1.45 -4.62
CA ALA A 148 14.52 -1.73 -3.25
C ALA A 148 15.74 -1.84 -2.30
N MET A 149 16.27 -0.68 -1.90
CA MET A 149 17.44 -0.57 -1.02
C MET A 149 17.36 0.64 -0.09
N ASP A 150 18.26 0.68 0.89
CA ASP A 150 18.22 1.66 1.98
C ASP A 150 18.42 3.10 1.48
N GLU A 151 19.27 3.29 0.47
CA GLU A 151 19.52 4.58 -0.17
C GLU A 151 18.26 5.12 -0.85
N SER A 152 17.47 4.25 -1.49
CA SER A 152 16.20 4.63 -2.12
C SER A 152 15.15 5.01 -1.08
N ILE A 153 15.09 4.30 0.04
CA ILE A 153 14.22 4.68 1.16
C ILE A 153 14.67 6.01 1.77
N SER A 154 15.98 6.26 1.86
CA SER A 154 16.51 7.55 2.32
C SER A 154 16.15 8.70 1.37
N GLU A 155 16.07 8.45 0.07
CA GLU A 155 15.60 9.44 -0.90
C GLU A 155 14.12 9.76 -0.72
N ILE A 156 13.27 8.74 -0.52
CA ILE A 156 11.84 8.91 -0.19
C ILE A 156 11.67 9.73 1.10
N ARG A 157 12.47 9.43 2.14
CA ARG A 157 12.50 10.20 3.40
C ARG A 157 12.80 11.68 3.16
N GLN A 158 13.83 11.97 2.37
CA GLN A 158 14.21 13.35 2.04
C GLN A 158 13.08 14.11 1.36
N VAL A 159 12.37 13.49 0.41
CA VAL A 159 11.23 14.16 -0.24
C VAL A 159 10.08 14.40 0.73
N CYS A 160 9.76 13.45 1.60
CA CYS A 160 8.75 13.66 2.65
C CYS A 160 9.13 14.84 3.58
N GLN A 161 10.40 14.93 3.97
CA GLN A 161 10.93 16.04 4.79
C GLN A 161 10.89 17.37 4.03
N ILE A 162 11.32 17.40 2.76
CA ILE A 162 11.24 18.58 1.91
C ILE A 162 9.80 19.10 1.87
N LEU A 163 8.82 18.23 1.65
CA LEU A 163 7.41 18.63 1.60
C LEU A 163 6.92 19.15 2.96
N THR A 164 7.13 18.39 4.04
CA THR A 164 6.56 18.71 5.36
C THR A 164 7.24 19.87 6.08
N GLU A 165 8.54 20.08 5.86
CA GLU A 165 9.30 21.16 6.48
C GLU A 165 9.19 22.47 5.69
N ASN A 166 8.78 22.43 4.42
CA ASN A 166 8.71 23.60 3.57
C ASN A 166 7.30 24.02 3.19
N LEU A 167 6.33 23.11 3.18
CA LEU A 167 4.99 23.37 2.68
C LEU A 167 3.91 23.04 3.71
N TRP A 168 2.83 23.82 3.70
CA TRP A 168 1.59 23.44 4.38
C TRP A 168 0.87 22.38 3.56
N VAL A 169 1.18 21.13 3.86
CA VAL A 169 0.55 19.96 3.24
C VAL A 169 -0.45 19.30 4.18
N LEU A 170 -1.47 18.67 3.58
CA LEU A 170 -2.53 17.91 4.27
C LEU A 170 -2.78 16.59 3.56
N THR A 171 -3.16 15.58 4.33
CA THR A 171 -3.59 14.27 3.83
C THR A 171 -4.94 13.85 4.42
N PRO A 172 -6.04 14.47 3.97
CA PRO A 172 -7.39 14.10 4.42
C PRO A 172 -7.79 12.68 4.00
N ASP A 173 -8.94 12.21 4.48
CA ASP A 173 -9.36 10.81 4.40
C ASP A 173 -9.59 10.28 2.97
N ASN A 174 -9.72 11.16 1.97
CA ASN A 174 -9.79 10.79 0.56
C ASN A 174 -8.41 10.54 -0.09
N THR A 175 -7.31 10.89 0.58
CA THR A 175 -5.95 10.69 0.06
C THR A 175 -5.43 9.27 0.31
N GLY A 176 -4.64 8.76 -0.64
CA GLY A 176 -3.96 7.48 -0.60
C GLY A 176 -2.43 7.60 -0.52
N LEU A 177 -1.81 6.55 0.02
CA LEU A 177 -0.39 6.25 -0.19
C LEU A 177 -0.31 4.98 -1.02
N HIS A 178 0.27 5.07 -2.21
CA HIS A 178 0.48 3.94 -3.08
C HIS A 178 1.94 3.49 -3.06
N VAL A 179 2.16 2.18 -2.98
CA VAL A 179 3.50 1.59 -3.11
C VAL A 179 3.49 0.65 -4.30
N HIS A 180 4.42 0.83 -5.22
CA HIS A 180 4.63 -0.06 -6.36
C HIS A 180 5.80 -0.98 -6.10
N TYR A 181 5.67 -2.25 -6.46
CA TYR A 181 6.74 -3.25 -6.43
C TYR A 181 6.93 -3.88 -7.81
N GLY A 182 8.17 -4.04 -8.26
CA GLY A 182 8.51 -4.59 -9.57
C GLY A 182 9.87 -5.28 -9.60
N ASN A 183 10.28 -5.71 -10.80
CA ASN A 183 11.49 -6.47 -11.07
C ASN A 183 12.47 -5.65 -11.94
N GLY A 184 12.82 -4.46 -11.46
CA GLY A 184 13.63 -3.50 -12.21
C GLY A 184 12.93 -3.09 -13.51
N PRO A 185 13.60 -3.16 -14.67
CA PRO A 185 12.97 -2.90 -15.96
C PRO A 185 12.23 -4.12 -16.54
N ASP A 186 12.33 -5.29 -15.93
CA ASP A 186 11.82 -6.54 -16.49
C ASP A 186 10.42 -6.89 -15.92
N TRP A 187 9.67 -7.74 -16.62
CA TRP A 187 8.45 -8.33 -16.07
C TRP A 187 8.81 -9.29 -14.92
N MET A 188 7.92 -9.41 -13.93
CA MET A 188 8.07 -10.47 -12.93
C MET A 188 7.78 -11.85 -13.55
N PRO A 189 8.58 -12.88 -13.24
CA PRO A 189 8.25 -14.26 -13.59
C PRO A 189 6.89 -14.66 -13.01
N VAL A 190 6.16 -15.55 -13.69
CA VAL A 190 4.83 -16.00 -13.22
C VAL A 190 4.86 -16.58 -11.82
N GLU A 191 5.92 -17.31 -11.48
CA GLU A 191 6.13 -17.86 -10.14
C GLU A 191 6.14 -16.75 -9.07
N SER A 192 6.84 -15.65 -9.34
CA SER A 192 6.87 -14.51 -8.44
C SER A 192 5.48 -13.87 -8.31
N VAL A 193 4.78 -13.69 -9.44
CA VAL A 193 3.45 -13.06 -9.46
C VAL A 193 2.44 -13.86 -8.64
N ARG A 194 2.36 -15.19 -8.83
CA ARG A 194 1.43 -16.06 -8.08
C ARG A 194 1.75 -16.13 -6.59
N ARG A 195 3.04 -16.18 -6.22
CA ARG A 195 3.46 -16.22 -4.80
C ARG A 195 3.20 -14.90 -4.10
N ILE A 196 3.44 -13.76 -4.77
CA ILE A 196 3.09 -12.44 -4.24
C ILE A 196 1.57 -12.32 -4.08
N ALA A 197 0.79 -12.72 -5.08
CA ALA A 197 -0.67 -12.69 -5.01
C ALA A 197 -1.22 -13.55 -3.86
N GLY A 198 -0.72 -14.78 -3.71
CA GLY A 198 -1.13 -15.69 -2.65
C GLY A 198 -0.86 -15.11 -1.26
N LEU A 199 0.33 -14.54 -1.04
CA LEU A 199 0.66 -13.96 0.25
C LEU A 199 -0.15 -12.69 0.53
N LEU A 200 -0.36 -11.84 -0.47
CA LEU A 200 -1.19 -10.64 -0.32
C LEU A 200 -2.65 -11.00 -0.03
N TYR A 201 -3.20 -12.02 -0.68
CA TYR A 201 -4.53 -12.52 -0.38
C TYR A 201 -4.64 -13.04 1.06
N ALA A 202 -3.65 -13.82 1.51
CA ALA A 202 -3.61 -14.36 2.86
C ALA A 202 -3.45 -13.25 3.92
N ALA A 203 -2.53 -12.31 3.71
CA ALA A 203 -2.19 -11.27 4.66
C ALA A 203 -3.18 -10.08 4.68
N ASP A 204 -4.05 -9.94 3.68
CA ASP A 204 -5.03 -8.85 3.55
C ASP A 204 -5.82 -8.55 4.85
N PRO A 205 -6.42 -9.54 5.56
CA PRO A 205 -7.18 -9.29 6.79
C PRO A 205 -6.32 -8.80 7.96
N ILE A 206 -5.01 -9.00 7.88
CA ILE A 206 -4.04 -8.62 8.90
C ILE A 206 -3.42 -7.26 8.56
N LEU A 207 -2.99 -7.05 7.32
CA LEU A 207 -2.39 -5.77 6.88
C LEU A 207 -3.34 -4.59 7.06
N VAL A 208 -4.65 -4.83 6.91
CA VAL A 208 -5.68 -3.80 7.13
C VAL A 208 -5.70 -3.24 8.56
N GLN A 209 -5.17 -3.97 9.54
CA GLN A 209 -5.13 -3.56 10.95
C GLN A 209 -4.35 -2.25 11.14
N LEU A 210 -3.35 -2.00 10.29
CA LEU A 210 -2.56 -0.75 10.29
C LEU A 210 -3.34 0.45 9.75
N GLN A 211 -4.43 0.21 9.04
CA GLN A 211 -5.15 1.23 8.29
C GLN A 211 -6.33 1.81 9.09
N PRO A 212 -6.65 3.10 8.95
CA PRO A 212 -7.79 3.71 9.60
C PRO A 212 -9.12 3.23 8.99
N GLN A 213 -10.23 3.40 9.72
CA GLN A 213 -11.53 2.85 9.34
C GLN A 213 -12.00 3.26 7.93
N HIS A 214 -11.73 4.51 7.50
CA HIS A 214 -12.08 5.00 6.16
C HIS A 214 -11.31 4.32 5.01
N ARG A 215 -10.23 3.58 5.29
CA ARG A 215 -9.53 2.75 4.30
C ARG A 215 -9.93 1.27 4.35
N ARG A 216 -10.64 0.82 5.39
CA ARG A 216 -11.03 -0.60 5.56
C ARG A 216 -12.27 -0.99 4.75
N ASN A 217 -13.11 -0.04 4.36
CA ASN A 217 -14.27 -0.30 3.50
C ASN A 217 -14.37 0.80 2.44
N ASN A 218 -13.37 0.85 1.56
CA ASN A 218 -13.18 1.92 0.61
C ASN A 218 -13.16 1.38 -0.82
N ILE A 219 -14.00 1.94 -1.69
CA ILE A 219 -14.14 1.52 -3.09
C ILE A 219 -12.85 1.76 -3.91
N TRP A 220 -11.94 2.60 -3.41
CA TRP A 220 -10.66 2.92 -4.02
C TRP A 220 -9.54 1.95 -3.62
N CYS A 221 -9.78 1.07 -2.64
CA CYS A 221 -8.84 0.04 -2.18
C CYS A 221 -9.56 -1.16 -1.53
N LEU A 222 -10.46 -1.80 -2.27
CA LEU A 222 -11.24 -2.94 -1.78
C LEU A 222 -10.36 -4.13 -1.42
N SER A 223 -10.67 -4.76 -0.28
CA SER A 223 -10.09 -6.03 0.14
C SER A 223 -10.11 -7.06 -0.99
N THR A 224 -8.94 -7.59 -1.35
CA THR A 224 -8.87 -8.68 -2.33
C THR A 224 -9.39 -9.98 -1.73
N SER A 225 -9.18 -10.22 -0.43
CA SER A 225 -9.67 -11.43 0.25
C SER A 225 -11.18 -11.47 0.46
N LEU A 226 -11.88 -10.35 0.23
CA LEU A 226 -13.34 -10.24 0.32
C LEU A 226 -14.01 -9.93 -1.02
N TYR A 227 -13.36 -9.28 -1.98
CA TYR A 227 -14.06 -8.76 -3.17
C TYR A 227 -13.42 -9.14 -4.50
N SER A 228 -12.30 -9.87 -4.51
CA SER A 228 -11.71 -10.30 -5.77
C SER A 228 -12.55 -11.38 -6.45
N ALA A 229 -12.35 -11.57 -7.76
CA ALA A 229 -13.00 -12.63 -8.52
C ALA A 229 -12.76 -14.01 -7.88
N LEU A 230 -11.54 -14.26 -7.39
CA LEU A 230 -11.18 -15.45 -6.62
C LEU A 230 -11.96 -15.56 -5.31
N ALA A 231 -12.06 -14.47 -4.53
CA ALA A 231 -12.86 -14.47 -3.31
C ALA A 231 -14.34 -14.82 -3.60
N THR A 232 -14.85 -14.39 -4.76
CA THR A 232 -16.20 -14.66 -5.27
C THR A 232 -16.35 -15.97 -6.05
N GLY A 233 -15.35 -16.86 -6.00
CA GLY A 233 -15.46 -18.24 -6.48
C GLY A 233 -14.94 -18.52 -7.89
N LEU A 234 -14.31 -17.56 -8.57
CA LEU A 234 -13.62 -17.84 -9.84
C LEU A 234 -12.39 -18.73 -9.58
N SER A 235 -12.32 -19.87 -10.27
CA SER A 235 -11.17 -20.79 -10.22
C SER A 235 -10.10 -20.43 -11.25
N ALA A 236 -8.88 -20.93 -11.06
CA ALA A 236 -7.80 -20.76 -12.02
C ALA A 236 -8.13 -21.40 -13.39
N GLU A 237 -8.81 -22.54 -13.39
CA GLU A 237 -9.23 -23.26 -14.60
C GLU A 237 -10.22 -22.43 -15.42
N THR A 238 -11.32 -21.98 -14.81
CA THR A 238 -12.33 -21.15 -15.49
C THR A 238 -11.74 -19.83 -15.97
N ALA A 239 -10.80 -19.24 -15.21
CA ALA A 239 -10.08 -18.05 -15.64
C ALA A 239 -9.18 -18.31 -16.87
N GLU A 240 -8.49 -19.45 -16.92
CA GLU A 240 -7.68 -19.85 -18.08
C GLU A 240 -8.51 -20.05 -19.35
N GLU A 241 -9.69 -20.68 -19.22
CA GLU A 241 -10.65 -20.87 -20.32
C GLU A 241 -11.14 -19.53 -20.88
N ARG A 242 -11.58 -18.62 -20.00
CA ARG A 242 -12.09 -17.29 -20.38
C ARG A 242 -11.06 -16.44 -21.11
N LEU A 243 -9.79 -16.56 -20.71
CA LEU A 243 -8.68 -15.83 -21.31
C LEU A 243 -8.15 -16.52 -22.57
N GLY A 244 -8.66 -17.72 -22.94
CA GLY A 244 -8.14 -18.49 -24.06
C GLY A 244 -6.69 -18.96 -23.85
N THR A 245 -6.28 -19.12 -22.59
CA THR A 245 -4.93 -19.53 -22.18
C THR A 245 -4.86 -20.96 -21.66
N ALA A 246 -5.97 -21.70 -21.69
CA ALA A 246 -6.02 -23.09 -21.27
C ALA A 246 -5.08 -23.95 -22.13
N LEU A 247 -4.35 -24.86 -21.48
CA LEU A 247 -3.50 -25.86 -22.11
C LEU A 247 -4.08 -27.27 -21.86
N ASP A 248 -3.83 -28.20 -22.78
CA ASP A 248 -4.28 -29.60 -22.69
C ASP A 248 -3.72 -30.35 -21.46
N ALA A 249 -2.62 -29.87 -20.88
CA ALA A 249 -2.04 -30.44 -19.66
C ALA A 249 -2.85 -30.04 -18.42
N PRO A 250 -3.07 -30.95 -17.45
CA PRO A 250 -3.77 -30.62 -16.21
C PRO A 250 -3.05 -29.52 -15.44
N LEU A 251 -3.79 -28.75 -14.66
CA LEU A 251 -3.20 -27.76 -13.76
C LEU A 251 -2.25 -28.45 -12.75
N PRO A 252 -1.17 -27.78 -12.34
CA PRO A 252 -0.27 -28.31 -11.32
C PRO A 252 -1.05 -28.71 -10.06
N LEU A 253 -0.81 -29.92 -9.54
CA LEU A 253 -1.29 -30.27 -8.21
C LEU A 253 -0.46 -29.51 -7.19
N VAL A 254 -1.10 -28.58 -6.49
CA VAL A 254 -0.53 -27.89 -5.34
C VAL A 254 -1.12 -28.56 -4.11
N GLU A 255 -0.45 -29.61 -3.63
CA GLU A 255 -0.80 -30.21 -2.35
C GLU A 255 -0.63 -29.16 -1.25
N GLN A 256 -1.58 -29.11 -0.32
CA GLN A 256 -1.28 -28.46 0.95
C GLN A 256 -0.19 -29.29 1.58
N GLU A 257 1.00 -28.71 1.79
CA GLU A 257 1.99 -29.43 2.59
C GLU A 257 1.42 -29.63 4.00
N ASP A 258 1.44 -30.88 4.45
CA ASP A 258 1.14 -31.24 5.84
C ASP A 258 2.17 -30.55 6.73
N VAL A 259 1.84 -29.32 7.14
CA VAL A 259 2.68 -28.56 8.07
C VAL A 259 2.80 -29.41 9.33
N PRO A 260 4.01 -29.79 9.75
CA PRO A 260 4.15 -30.81 10.77
C PRO A 260 3.40 -30.47 12.06
N TRP A 261 2.72 -31.46 12.65
CA TRP A 261 1.94 -31.25 13.87
C TRP A 261 2.75 -30.60 15.00
N TRP A 262 4.08 -30.84 15.08
CA TRP A 262 4.95 -30.19 16.07
C TRP A 262 5.21 -28.69 15.83
N TRP A 263 5.07 -28.19 14.59
CA TRP A 263 5.01 -26.74 14.33
C TRP A 263 3.74 -26.15 14.94
N PHE A 264 2.61 -26.86 14.83
CA PHE A 264 1.43 -26.53 15.63
C PHE A 264 1.65 -26.75 17.12
N VAL A 265 2.52 -27.66 17.58
CA VAL A 265 2.87 -27.82 19.02
C VAL A 265 3.69 -26.66 19.54
N THR A 266 4.55 -25.99 18.77
CA THR A 266 5.17 -24.73 19.26
C THR A 266 4.12 -23.61 19.46
N SER A 267 3.06 -23.63 18.64
CA SER A 267 1.89 -22.74 18.73
C SER A 267 0.87 -23.17 19.80
N LEU A 268 0.61 -24.47 19.95
CA LEU A 268 -0.28 -25.08 20.95
C LEU A 268 0.38 -25.18 22.31
N PHE A 269 1.71 -25.34 22.44
CA PHE A 269 2.43 -25.13 23.71
C PHE A 269 2.30 -23.66 24.09
N ARG A 270 2.43 -22.69 23.19
CA ARG A 270 2.13 -21.29 23.55
C ARG A 270 0.67 -21.11 24.00
N LYS A 271 -0.28 -21.81 23.37
CA LYS A 271 -1.71 -21.82 23.74
C LYS A 271 -2.00 -22.56 25.07
N PHE A 272 -1.37 -23.70 25.33
CA PHE A 272 -1.58 -24.54 26.52
C PHE A 272 -0.72 -24.10 27.70
N PHE A 273 0.57 -23.82 27.48
CA PHE A 273 1.45 -23.21 28.49
C PHE A 273 0.99 -21.79 28.80
N GLY A 274 0.54 -21.01 27.81
CA GLY A 274 -0.11 -19.72 28.05
C GLY A 274 -1.38 -19.85 28.90
N ARG A 275 -2.25 -20.83 28.61
CA ARG A 275 -3.49 -21.08 29.38
C ARG A 275 -3.24 -21.73 30.76
N TRP A 276 -2.13 -22.46 30.93
CA TRP A 276 -1.73 -23.13 32.19
C TRP A 276 -0.96 -22.16 33.12
N VAL A 277 -0.11 -21.28 32.58
CA VAL A 277 0.54 -20.19 33.33
C VAL A 277 -0.41 -18.99 33.51
N ALA A 278 -1.50 -18.88 32.72
CA ALA A 278 -2.58 -17.90 32.92
C ALA A 278 -3.77 -18.46 33.70
N GLY A 279 -3.54 -19.44 34.60
CA GLY A 279 -4.47 -19.71 35.69
C GLY A 279 -4.79 -18.40 36.42
N GLY A 280 -6.00 -17.89 36.20
CA GLY A 280 -6.52 -16.70 36.89
C GLY A 280 -5.81 -15.38 36.61
N ARG A 281 -5.23 -15.16 35.42
CA ARG A 281 -4.72 -13.82 35.08
C ARG A 281 -5.84 -12.93 34.55
N ASP A 282 -6.13 -11.92 35.37
CA ASP A 282 -6.94 -10.74 35.11
C ASP A 282 -6.75 -10.23 33.67
N ARG A 283 -7.85 -10.01 32.94
CA ARG A 283 -7.84 -9.59 31.52
C ARG A 283 -7.20 -8.21 31.30
N ASP A 284 -6.90 -7.50 32.38
CA ASP A 284 -6.33 -6.15 32.41
C ASP A 284 -4.78 -6.11 32.54
N LYS A 285 -4.08 -7.26 32.57
CA LYS A 285 -2.61 -7.26 32.61
C LYS A 285 -1.96 -7.27 31.21
N PRO A 286 -0.92 -6.43 30.96
CA PRO A 286 -0.21 -6.41 29.69
C PRO A 286 0.54 -7.72 29.42
N ASP A 287 0.44 -8.22 28.18
CA ASP A 287 1.08 -9.46 27.74
C ASP A 287 2.62 -9.26 27.59
N PRO A 288 3.44 -9.91 28.42
CA PRO A 288 4.90 -9.79 28.35
C PRO A 288 5.51 -10.38 27.06
N ASP A 289 4.75 -11.18 26.29
CA ASP A 289 5.24 -11.89 25.10
C ASP A 289 5.24 -11.01 23.82
N THR A 290 4.67 -9.80 23.89
CA THR A 290 4.45 -8.92 22.72
C THR A 290 5.64 -8.01 22.36
N ARG A 291 6.82 -8.17 22.96
CA ARG A 291 8.00 -7.28 22.80
C ARG A 291 7.68 -5.77 22.89
N GLY A 292 6.63 -5.40 23.64
CA GLY A 292 6.16 -4.02 23.74
C GLY A 292 5.33 -3.54 22.54
N LEU A 293 4.81 -4.44 21.70
CA LEU A 293 3.97 -4.13 20.53
C LEU A 293 2.46 -4.11 20.82
N GLY A 294 2.07 -4.33 22.09
CA GLY A 294 0.69 -4.19 22.56
C GLY A 294 -0.12 -5.46 22.30
N ARG A 295 -1.41 -5.45 22.66
CA ARG A 295 -2.24 -6.66 22.66
C ARG A 295 -2.63 -7.07 21.24
N ARG A 296 -2.47 -8.36 20.92
CA ARG A 296 -2.94 -8.95 19.65
C ARG A 296 -4.42 -8.69 19.42
N GLY A 297 -4.79 -8.39 18.17
CA GLY A 297 -6.17 -8.11 17.76
C GLY A 297 -6.72 -6.76 18.21
N ALA A 298 -5.94 -5.93 18.92
CA ALA A 298 -6.41 -4.63 19.43
C ALA A 298 -6.80 -3.63 18.33
N LEU A 299 -6.25 -3.78 17.13
CA LEU A 299 -6.48 -2.85 16.02
C LEU A 299 -7.73 -3.18 15.18
N GLY A 300 -8.33 -4.36 15.38
CA GLY A 300 -9.48 -4.86 14.60
C GLY A 300 -9.16 -5.09 13.11
N THR A 301 -9.99 -5.89 12.43
CA THR A 301 -9.85 -6.19 10.99
C THR A 301 -10.92 -5.45 10.15
N TYR A 302 -11.22 -5.94 8.95
CA TYR A 302 -12.38 -5.55 8.16
C TYR A 302 -13.66 -5.65 9.00
N ALA A 303 -14.47 -4.60 8.99
CA ALA A 303 -15.78 -4.67 9.62
C ALA A 303 -16.69 -5.60 8.79
N ASP A 304 -17.22 -6.64 9.43
CA ASP A 304 -18.20 -7.52 8.83
C ASP A 304 -19.52 -6.76 8.68
N ASN A 305 -19.69 -6.12 7.53
CA ASN A 305 -20.77 -5.17 7.32
C ASN A 305 -22.02 -5.79 6.70
N GLY A 306 -22.09 -7.12 6.55
CA GLY A 306 -23.22 -7.81 5.93
C GLY A 306 -23.60 -7.30 4.53
N ARG A 307 -22.71 -6.56 3.85
CA ARG A 307 -22.95 -6.08 2.48
C ARG A 307 -22.87 -7.27 1.56
N ASN A 308 -23.90 -7.43 0.72
CA ASN A 308 -24.00 -8.49 -0.28
C ASN A 308 -22.67 -8.66 -1.01
N PHE A 309 -22.17 -9.89 -0.96
CA PHE A 309 -21.11 -10.38 -1.82
C PHE A 309 -21.60 -10.22 -3.26
N VAL A 310 -21.24 -9.13 -3.92
CA VAL A 310 -21.60 -8.92 -5.33
C VAL A 310 -20.39 -9.36 -6.13
N SER A 311 -20.52 -10.52 -6.79
CA SER A 311 -19.56 -10.94 -7.78
C SER A 311 -19.42 -9.85 -8.84
N PRO A 312 -18.18 -9.51 -9.26
CA PRO A 312 -17.99 -8.65 -10.42
C PRO A 312 -18.50 -9.28 -11.72
N ASP A 313 -18.89 -10.56 -11.69
CA ASP A 313 -19.35 -11.35 -12.80
C ASP A 313 -20.76 -11.93 -12.55
N PRO A 314 -21.77 -11.57 -13.36
CA PRO A 314 -23.14 -12.05 -13.22
C PRO A 314 -23.32 -13.53 -13.58
N GLU A 315 -22.35 -14.17 -14.24
CA GLU A 315 -22.44 -15.58 -14.67
C GLU A 315 -21.96 -16.56 -13.59
N LEU A 316 -21.28 -16.08 -12.55
CA LEU A 316 -20.81 -16.92 -11.45
C LEU A 316 -21.85 -17.01 -10.33
N ASN A 317 -22.12 -18.23 -9.88
CA ASN A 317 -22.86 -18.47 -8.64
C ASN A 317 -22.03 -17.96 -7.46
N VAL A 318 -22.37 -16.77 -7.00
CA VAL A 318 -21.63 -16.10 -5.93
C VAL A 318 -21.76 -16.91 -4.64
N PRO A 319 -20.65 -17.35 -4.01
CA PRO A 319 -20.73 -18.08 -2.76
C PRO A 319 -21.30 -17.20 -1.64
N SER A 320 -21.91 -17.83 -0.63
CA SER A 320 -22.43 -17.16 0.55
C SER A 320 -21.36 -16.46 1.41
N SER A 321 -20.09 -16.82 1.19
CA SER A 321 -18.93 -16.29 1.90
C SER A 321 -17.70 -16.29 0.99
N PRO A 322 -16.69 -15.43 1.27
CA PRO A 322 -15.42 -15.50 0.57
C PRO A 322 -14.78 -16.88 0.64
N LEU A 323 -14.06 -17.25 -0.42
CA LEU A 323 -13.21 -18.43 -0.42
C LEU A 323 -12.23 -18.40 0.76
N ALA A 324 -12.04 -19.55 1.41
CA ALA A 324 -11.12 -19.65 2.53
C ALA A 324 -9.67 -19.45 2.07
N ILE A 325 -8.83 -18.89 2.95
CA ILE A 325 -7.48 -18.43 2.61
C ILE A 325 -6.61 -19.57 2.02
N PRO A 326 -6.51 -20.76 2.65
CA PRO A 326 -5.75 -21.89 2.10
C PRO A 326 -6.19 -22.27 0.67
N GLU A 327 -7.49 -22.35 0.43
CA GLU A 327 -8.08 -22.72 -0.85
C GLU A 327 -7.77 -21.67 -1.92
N ALA A 328 -7.95 -20.39 -1.61
CA ALA A 328 -7.64 -19.29 -2.51
C ALA A 328 -6.14 -19.25 -2.87
N VAL A 329 -5.25 -19.46 -1.89
CA VAL A 329 -3.81 -19.52 -2.15
C VAL A 329 -3.45 -20.70 -3.04
N ARG A 330 -4.08 -21.88 -2.86
CA ARG A 330 -3.88 -23.02 -3.77
C ARG A 330 -4.24 -22.65 -5.21
N GLU A 331 -5.39 -22.02 -5.42
CA GLU A 331 -5.81 -21.59 -6.78
C GLU A 331 -4.78 -20.66 -7.42
N LEU A 332 -4.28 -19.67 -6.67
CA LEU A 332 -3.25 -18.75 -7.17
C LEU A 332 -1.95 -19.49 -7.53
N LEU A 333 -1.49 -20.41 -6.66
CA LEU A 333 -0.26 -21.16 -6.89
C LEU A 333 -0.34 -22.11 -8.11
N LYS A 334 -1.53 -22.50 -8.56
CA LYS A 334 -1.72 -23.32 -9.78
C LYS A 334 -1.53 -22.53 -11.07
N CYS A 335 -1.74 -21.21 -11.06
CA CYS A 335 -1.77 -20.40 -12.27
C CYS A 335 -0.48 -20.51 -13.09
N ARG A 336 -0.64 -20.75 -14.40
CA ARG A 336 0.47 -20.85 -15.36
C ARG A 336 0.81 -19.54 -16.06
N HIS A 337 -0.12 -18.57 -16.00
CA HIS A 337 -0.01 -17.28 -16.67
C HIS A 337 -0.24 -16.11 -15.70
N PRO A 338 0.55 -15.03 -15.76
CA PRO A 338 0.32 -13.84 -14.93
C PRO A 338 -1.05 -13.18 -15.14
N GLN A 339 -1.62 -13.27 -16.36
CA GLN A 339 -2.95 -12.76 -16.68
C GLN A 339 -4.05 -13.44 -15.87
N VAL A 340 -3.92 -14.74 -15.63
CA VAL A 340 -4.86 -15.53 -14.81
C VAL A 340 -4.80 -15.05 -13.36
N VAL A 341 -3.59 -14.87 -12.80
CA VAL A 341 -3.40 -14.31 -11.46
C VAL A 341 -4.03 -12.91 -11.35
N ALA A 342 -3.82 -12.08 -12.36
CA ALA A 342 -4.36 -10.72 -12.38
C ALA A 342 -5.90 -10.68 -12.45
N GLU A 343 -6.51 -11.62 -13.16
CA GLU A 343 -7.96 -11.76 -13.25
C GLU A 343 -8.56 -12.26 -11.93
N LEU A 344 -7.96 -13.28 -11.31
CA LEU A 344 -8.34 -13.80 -10.00
C LEU A 344 -8.25 -12.76 -8.88
N MET A 345 -7.24 -11.88 -8.94
CA MET A 345 -7.05 -10.79 -7.97
C MET A 345 -7.86 -9.52 -8.30
N SER A 346 -8.59 -9.50 -9.42
CA SER A 346 -9.36 -8.32 -9.85
C SER A 346 -10.65 -8.15 -9.05
N THR A 347 -11.09 -6.91 -8.85
CA THR A 347 -12.37 -6.57 -8.19
C THR A 347 -13.40 -6.03 -9.19
N GLY A 348 -13.34 -6.52 -10.44
CA GLY A 348 -14.12 -5.99 -11.57
C GLY A 348 -13.74 -4.55 -11.92
N ASN A 349 -14.74 -3.67 -12.03
CA ASN A 349 -14.54 -2.24 -12.32
C ASN A 349 -14.13 -1.40 -11.11
N ARG A 350 -14.01 -2.00 -9.92
CA ARG A 350 -13.62 -1.32 -8.67
C ARG A 350 -12.11 -1.45 -8.45
N ARG A 351 -11.53 -0.63 -7.57
CA ARG A 351 -10.09 -0.64 -7.31
C ARG A 351 -9.75 -1.58 -6.15
N PRO A 352 -8.87 -2.58 -6.34
CA PRO A 352 -8.45 -3.47 -5.26
C PRO A 352 -7.39 -2.81 -4.37
N ALA A 353 -7.26 -3.30 -3.13
CA ALA A 353 -6.20 -2.94 -2.19
C ALA A 353 -4.81 -3.36 -2.71
N TYR A 354 -4.75 -4.44 -3.49
CA TYR A 354 -3.55 -4.90 -4.18
C TYR A 354 -3.88 -5.11 -5.66
N SER A 355 -3.32 -4.28 -6.52
CA SER A 355 -3.63 -4.25 -7.94
C SER A 355 -2.54 -4.97 -8.75
N PHE A 356 -2.99 -6.00 -9.47
CA PHE A 356 -2.21 -6.72 -10.48
C PHE A 356 -2.56 -6.23 -11.90
N SER A 357 -3.14 -5.03 -12.03
CA SER A 357 -3.67 -4.51 -13.31
C SER A 357 -2.63 -4.43 -14.43
N ALA A 358 -1.35 -4.30 -14.09
CA ALA A 358 -0.24 -4.35 -15.05
C ALA A 358 -0.12 -5.70 -15.78
N TYR A 359 -0.57 -6.78 -15.14
CA TYR A 359 -0.46 -8.15 -15.61
C TYR A 359 -1.76 -8.66 -16.26
N ARG A 360 -2.81 -7.85 -16.38
CA ARG A 360 -4.06 -8.26 -17.04
C ARG A 360 -3.88 -8.49 -18.53
N ASP A 361 -4.79 -9.26 -19.11
CA ASP A 361 -4.86 -9.42 -20.56
C ASP A 361 -5.03 -8.07 -21.28
N GLY A 362 -4.44 -7.96 -22.48
CA GLY A 362 -4.32 -6.71 -23.23
C GLY A 362 -3.36 -5.67 -22.61
N ARG A 363 -2.73 -5.97 -21.46
CA ARG A 363 -1.70 -5.12 -20.83
C ARG A 363 -0.37 -5.81 -20.61
N TYR A 364 -0.39 -7.08 -20.23
CA TYR A 364 0.80 -7.89 -20.04
C TYR A 364 1.56 -8.05 -21.37
N GLY A 365 2.89 -7.95 -21.31
CA GLY A 365 3.76 -8.05 -22.50
C GLY A 365 3.74 -6.81 -23.42
N ILE A 366 2.81 -5.87 -23.24
CA ILE A 366 2.73 -4.65 -24.05
C ILE A 366 3.88 -3.69 -23.70
N VAL A 367 4.55 -3.19 -24.73
CA VAL A 367 5.64 -2.22 -24.61
C VAL A 367 5.11 -0.91 -24.04
N GLY A 368 5.83 -0.34 -23.06
CA GLY A 368 5.46 0.94 -22.43
C GLY A 368 4.52 0.82 -21.22
N ASN A 369 3.91 -0.34 -20.97
CA ASN A 369 3.05 -0.52 -19.79
C ASN A 369 3.86 -0.68 -18.50
N LYS A 370 3.33 -0.14 -17.39
CA LYS A 370 3.84 -0.38 -16.02
C LYS A 370 3.94 -1.90 -15.78
N ARG A 371 4.95 -2.33 -15.02
CA ARG A 371 5.26 -3.76 -14.74
C ARG A 371 5.21 -4.10 -13.25
N THR A 372 4.40 -3.39 -12.49
CA THR A 372 4.40 -3.43 -11.02
C THR A 372 3.11 -4.02 -10.46
N VAL A 373 3.21 -4.57 -9.26
CA VAL A 373 2.08 -4.75 -8.35
C VAL A 373 1.96 -3.49 -7.51
N GLU A 374 0.73 -3.02 -7.29
CA GLU A 374 0.45 -1.74 -6.63
C GLU A 374 -0.37 -1.97 -5.36
N PHE A 375 0.16 -1.49 -4.23
CA PHE A 375 -0.49 -1.47 -2.93
C PHE A 375 -1.24 -0.15 -2.78
N ARG A 376 -2.55 -0.23 -2.56
CA ARG A 376 -3.46 0.92 -2.44
C ARG A 376 -4.10 1.06 -1.07
N GLN A 377 -3.89 0.12 -0.16
CA GLN A 377 -4.61 0.07 1.11
C GLN A 377 -4.30 1.27 2.03
N ALA A 378 -3.09 1.82 1.95
CA ALA A 378 -2.62 2.84 2.88
C ALA A 378 -3.30 4.21 2.69
N ARG A 379 -3.60 4.86 3.82
CA ARG A 379 -4.02 6.27 3.85
C ARG A 379 -2.88 7.16 3.38
N GLY A 380 -3.20 8.27 2.71
CA GLY A 380 -2.24 9.32 2.38
C GLY A 380 -1.54 9.89 3.62
N THR A 381 -0.23 10.10 3.51
CA THR A 381 0.62 10.64 4.56
C THR A 381 1.90 11.19 3.93
N PHE A 382 2.44 12.25 4.53
CA PHE A 382 3.79 12.73 4.25
C PHE A 382 4.72 12.55 5.47
N ASP A 383 4.27 11.82 6.51
CA ASP A 383 5.13 11.43 7.62
C ASP A 383 6.22 10.51 7.09
N ALA A 384 7.46 11.01 7.09
CA ALA A 384 8.58 10.30 6.48
C ALA A 384 8.86 8.94 7.14
N ASP A 385 8.63 8.79 8.45
CA ASP A 385 8.81 7.51 9.13
C ASP A 385 7.74 6.52 8.67
N GLU A 386 6.49 6.97 8.55
CA GLU A 386 5.38 6.13 8.08
C GLU A 386 5.56 5.66 6.65
N VAL A 387 5.82 6.60 5.73
CA VAL A 387 6.00 6.29 4.29
C VAL A 387 7.14 5.30 4.12
N CYS A 388 8.27 5.54 4.78
CA CYS A 388 9.43 4.66 4.70
C CYS A 388 9.15 3.28 5.30
N ALA A 389 8.52 3.22 6.48
CA ALA A 389 8.21 1.95 7.13
C ALA A 389 7.23 1.12 6.29
N TRP A 390 6.19 1.75 5.74
CA TRP A 390 5.22 1.06 4.89
C TRP A 390 5.84 0.59 3.57
N ALA A 391 6.63 1.43 2.89
CA ALA A 391 7.34 1.05 1.67
C ALA A 391 8.25 -0.17 1.91
N ARG A 392 9.01 -0.20 3.01
CA ARG A 392 9.85 -1.33 3.40
C ARG A 392 9.04 -2.61 3.64
N VAL A 393 7.91 -2.51 4.34
CA VAL A 393 7.01 -3.66 4.57
C VAL A 393 6.51 -4.20 3.23
N CYS A 394 6.02 -3.36 2.32
CA CYS A 394 5.55 -3.78 1.00
C CYS A 394 6.64 -4.47 0.19
N PHE A 395 7.85 -3.89 0.13
CA PHE A 395 8.97 -4.50 -0.60
C PHE A 395 9.38 -5.83 0.01
N ARG A 396 9.54 -5.89 1.33
CA ARG A 396 9.98 -7.10 2.02
C ARG A 396 8.96 -8.22 1.95
N LEU A 397 7.67 -7.90 1.98
CA LEU A 397 6.58 -8.87 1.80
C LEU A 397 6.68 -9.55 0.44
N CYS A 398 6.89 -8.77 -0.62
CA CYS A 398 7.05 -9.32 -1.97
C CYS A 398 8.35 -10.11 -2.12
N GLU A 399 9.48 -9.59 -1.66
CA GLU A 399 10.76 -10.31 -1.68
C GLU A 399 10.68 -11.66 -0.96
N TRP A 400 10.13 -11.66 0.26
CA TRP A 400 9.92 -12.86 1.05
C TRP A 400 9.00 -13.84 0.33
N ALA A 401 7.87 -13.37 -0.21
CA ALA A 401 6.95 -14.22 -0.96
C ALA A 401 7.65 -14.96 -2.10
N THR A 402 8.57 -14.28 -2.81
CA THR A 402 9.30 -14.85 -3.95
C THR A 402 10.43 -15.79 -3.55
N ALA A 403 10.99 -15.64 -2.35
CA ALA A 403 12.20 -16.36 -1.92
C ALA A 403 11.95 -17.47 -0.90
N ALA A 404 10.82 -17.44 -0.17
CA ALA A 404 10.53 -18.41 0.88
C ALA A 404 10.44 -19.84 0.35
N GLU A 405 10.86 -20.81 1.15
CA GLU A 405 10.60 -22.22 0.82
C GLU A 405 9.09 -22.52 0.98
N LEU A 406 8.58 -23.50 0.23
CA LEU A 406 7.15 -23.82 0.22
C LEU A 406 6.57 -24.15 1.62
N PRO A 407 7.28 -24.90 2.50
CA PRO A 407 6.78 -25.15 3.86
C PRO A 407 6.64 -23.87 4.70
N GLU A 408 7.61 -22.96 4.61
CA GLU A 408 7.60 -21.67 5.33
C GLU A 408 6.49 -20.76 4.81
N TYR A 409 6.32 -20.74 3.48
CA TYR A 409 5.24 -20.04 2.80
C TYR A 409 3.87 -20.53 3.28
N TRP A 410 3.66 -21.84 3.31
CA TRP A 410 2.39 -22.44 3.76
C TRP A 410 2.11 -22.20 5.24
N LYS A 411 3.12 -22.27 6.10
CA LYS A 411 2.96 -21.88 7.51
C LYS A 411 2.41 -20.47 7.62
N LEU A 412 3.02 -19.50 6.93
CA LEU A 412 2.55 -18.11 6.99
C LEU A 412 1.10 -17.96 6.48
N VAL A 413 0.72 -18.72 5.45
CA VAL A 413 -0.66 -18.74 4.93
C VAL A 413 -1.65 -19.25 5.98
N LEU A 414 -1.31 -20.35 6.68
CA LEU A 414 -2.14 -20.91 7.75
C LEU A 414 -2.20 -20.01 8.98
N ASP A 415 -1.10 -19.33 9.26
CA ASP A 415 -0.98 -18.34 10.32
C ASP A 415 -1.94 -17.17 10.08
N CYS A 416 -1.98 -16.67 8.84
CA CYS A 416 -2.92 -15.65 8.39
C CYS A 416 -4.38 -16.12 8.43
N ALA A 417 -4.64 -17.35 7.98
CA ALA A 417 -5.98 -17.94 8.03
C ALA A 417 -6.50 -18.05 9.47
N SER A 418 -5.63 -18.50 10.38
CA SER A 418 -5.93 -18.61 11.80
C SER A 418 -6.15 -17.23 12.45
N ALA A 419 -5.38 -16.21 12.07
CA ALA A 419 -5.55 -14.84 12.55
C ALA A 419 -6.88 -14.21 12.10
N LYS A 420 -7.34 -14.50 10.86
CA LYS A 420 -8.65 -14.05 10.37
C LYS A 420 -9.79 -14.65 11.20
N ALA A 421 -9.66 -15.91 11.63
CA ALA A 421 -10.66 -16.59 12.44
C ALA A 421 -10.59 -16.20 13.93
N ASP A 422 -9.38 -16.09 14.48
CA ASP A 422 -9.09 -15.75 15.87
C ASP A 422 -7.80 -14.90 15.96
N GLY A 423 -7.99 -13.58 15.99
CA GLY A 423 -6.90 -12.60 16.02
C GLY A 423 -6.10 -12.57 17.33
N ALA A 424 -6.34 -13.49 18.27
CA ALA A 424 -5.59 -13.60 19.51
C ALA A 424 -4.22 -14.28 19.33
N TRP A 425 -4.04 -15.07 18.26
CA TRP A 425 -2.86 -15.92 18.09
C TRP A 425 -1.74 -15.26 17.26
N TYR A 426 -2.09 -14.48 16.23
CA TYR A 426 -1.16 -13.85 15.30
C TYR A 426 -1.77 -12.58 14.73
N ASP A 427 -0.96 -11.54 14.59
CA ASP A 427 -1.39 -10.25 14.06
C ASP A 427 -0.37 -9.60 13.11
N VAL A 428 -0.61 -8.35 12.74
CA VAL A 428 0.22 -7.63 11.77
C VAL A 428 1.63 -7.39 12.27
N PHE A 429 1.82 -7.29 13.58
CA PHE A 429 3.13 -7.09 14.17
C PHE A 429 3.91 -8.40 14.24
N ASP A 430 3.24 -9.54 14.46
CA ASP A 430 3.88 -10.85 14.32
C ASP A 430 4.40 -11.03 12.89
N LEU A 431 3.60 -10.73 11.86
CA LEU A 431 4.02 -10.76 10.45
C LEU A 431 5.26 -9.90 10.18
N ILE A 432 5.22 -8.64 10.58
CA ILE A 432 6.30 -7.69 10.30
C ILE A 432 7.57 -8.07 11.08
N LEU A 433 7.43 -8.55 12.32
CA LEU A 433 8.55 -8.83 13.21
C LEU A 433 9.18 -10.20 13.01
N ALA A 434 8.37 -11.26 13.01
CA ALA A 434 8.83 -12.64 13.02
C ALA A 434 9.19 -13.11 11.61
N ASP A 435 8.33 -12.83 10.63
CA ASP A 435 8.49 -13.37 9.28
C ASP A 435 9.25 -12.41 8.35
N LEU A 436 9.02 -11.09 8.47
CA LEU A 436 9.73 -10.11 7.64
C LEU A 436 11.04 -9.59 8.26
N GLY A 437 11.21 -9.69 9.59
CA GLY A 437 12.39 -9.24 10.31
C GLY A 437 12.51 -7.72 10.48
N LEU A 438 11.39 -6.98 10.42
CA LEU A 438 11.34 -5.52 10.33
C LEU A 438 10.93 -4.86 11.67
N LEU A 439 11.76 -5.04 12.71
CA LEU A 439 11.44 -4.54 14.06
C LEU A 439 11.31 -3.02 14.14
N ALA A 440 12.13 -2.26 13.42
CA ALA A 440 12.10 -0.80 13.46
C ALA A 440 10.79 -0.27 12.86
N GLU A 441 10.40 -0.83 11.71
CA GLU A 441 9.18 -0.51 10.99
C GLU A 441 7.94 -0.89 11.79
N ALA A 442 7.94 -2.07 12.44
CA ALA A 442 6.87 -2.49 13.32
C ALA A 442 6.60 -1.48 14.45
N ARG A 443 7.66 -0.93 15.06
CA ARG A 443 7.54 0.08 16.13
C ARG A 443 6.95 1.40 15.61
N VAL A 444 7.39 1.86 14.45
CA VAL A 444 6.86 3.07 13.80
C VAL A 444 5.39 2.91 13.48
N LEU A 445 5.05 1.84 12.75
CA LEU A 445 3.69 1.57 12.29
C LEU A 445 2.74 1.34 13.47
N LYS A 446 3.21 0.68 14.54
CA LYS A 446 2.45 0.58 15.79
C LYS A 446 2.10 1.94 16.36
N ARG A 447 3.11 2.77 16.61
CA ARG A 447 2.93 4.11 17.21
C ARG A 447 1.83 4.87 16.47
N ILE A 448 1.91 4.86 15.14
CA ILE A 448 0.97 5.57 14.27
C ILE A 448 -0.42 4.94 14.29
N ALA A 449 -0.52 3.61 14.17
CA ALA A 449 -1.81 2.90 14.18
C ALA A 449 -2.54 3.08 15.52
N TYR A 450 -1.83 2.99 16.65
CA TYR A 450 -2.38 3.18 17.98
C TYR A 450 -2.85 4.62 18.20
N LYS A 451 -2.04 5.62 17.80
CA LYS A 451 -2.43 7.03 17.86
C LYS A 451 -3.70 7.31 17.07
N ARG A 452 -3.79 6.79 15.84
CA ARG A 452 -4.97 6.97 14.97
C ARG A 452 -6.24 6.33 15.52
N GLN A 453 -6.10 5.25 16.27
CA GLN A 453 -7.22 4.49 16.83
C GLN A 453 -7.53 4.90 18.28
N GLY A 454 -6.84 5.91 18.84
CA GLY A 454 -7.04 6.36 20.21
C GLY A 454 -6.62 5.32 21.26
N LEU A 455 -5.71 4.43 20.91
CA LEU A 455 -5.24 3.31 21.75
C LEU A 455 -3.91 3.62 22.45
N GLU A 456 -3.45 4.87 22.44
CA GLU A 456 -2.21 5.24 23.12
C GLU A 456 -2.31 4.92 24.63
N PRO A 457 -1.25 4.36 25.25
CA PRO A 457 -1.23 4.16 26.68
C PRO A 457 -1.47 5.50 27.37
N LYS A 458 -2.48 5.58 28.25
CA LYS A 458 -2.63 6.74 29.12
C LYS A 458 -1.35 6.85 29.95
N VAL A 459 -0.57 7.90 29.74
CA VAL A 459 0.58 8.19 30.59
C VAL A 459 0.01 8.43 31.99
N SER A 460 0.22 7.49 32.91
CA SER A 460 -0.04 7.74 34.32
C SER A 460 0.92 8.84 34.75
N LEU A 461 0.42 10.06 34.87
CA LEU A 461 1.09 11.09 35.64
C LEU A 461 1.21 10.53 37.06
N SER A 462 2.39 10.04 37.41
CA SER A 462 2.72 9.73 38.79
C SER A 462 2.82 11.08 39.49
N SER A 463 1.84 11.32 40.36
CA SER A 463 1.83 12.36 41.39
C SER A 463 2.95 12.14 42.40
#